data_AF-A0A423WSV6-F1
#
_entry.id   AF-A0A423WSV6-F1
#
_cell.length_a   1.000
_cell.length_b   1.000
_cell.length_c   1.000
_cell.angle_alpha   90.00
_cell.angle_beta   90.00
_cell.angle_gamma   90.00
#
_symmetry.space_group_name_H-M   'P 1'
#
loop_
_entity.id
_entity.type
_entity.pdbx_description
1 polymer ?
#
loop_
_entity_poly.entity_id
_entity_poly.type
_entity_poly.pdbx_seq_one_letter_code
_entity_poly.pdbx_strand_id
1 'polypeptide(L)'
;MYTASPGSAGDKPLRFLKFPPEIRNKVYANLLCSFGEQEEQPKDEEEHEVVIETDQVGNLAHTAILLANRQIHHEAKDVMLRQNQFVRIFIRDIRAPKYPGRIIVHSAFPAQDPIVRNFKGAVMSYYVKDKYGTQTEHCCRCHGMACDLIVLAKDLDGFLRAFAGPDNHLPSLPTSTENCIILHDPFKISTNPNYDLVKYQRSLLQPFQNHFSGFTKVEIKGKVGKELAKAVMKDIMNEVLPVPDMFLEEVTNLKNKGNNFFREGRSLDALRMWRWGIFKLLRLRYSNMWSRIGGQLGVEFLDSLAQLYFTLHSNAAQHCLQHMHKLHEDSEIILTDLSIVECSAHYAMMAGEVFGSTWQPSARQEAKVVFRYAQAARLAGELALAHSLIGTALDLQPNDHSIVREAAEIRRRWLQMNVDVQSG
;
A
#
# COMPACT_ATOMS: atom_id res chain seq x y z
N MET A 1 -45.99 -37.61 -12.45
CA MET A 1 -45.87 -38.87 -11.68
C MET A 1 -44.41 -39.27 -11.65
N TYR A 2 -43.68 -38.87 -10.61
CA TYR A 2 -42.39 -39.44 -10.25
C TYR A 2 -42.62 -40.17 -8.94
N THR A 3 -42.60 -41.50 -8.99
CA THR A 3 -42.70 -42.38 -7.83
C THR A 3 -41.38 -42.33 -7.08
N ALA A 4 -41.38 -41.70 -5.90
CA ALA A 4 -40.30 -41.79 -4.95
C ALA A 4 -40.21 -43.23 -4.41
N SER A 5 -39.04 -43.86 -4.57
CA SER A 5 -38.72 -45.11 -3.88
C SER A 5 -38.78 -44.90 -2.37
N PRO A 6 -39.31 -45.87 -1.59
CA PRO A 6 -39.25 -45.81 -0.14
C PRO A 6 -37.80 -46.02 0.30
N GLY A 7 -37.23 -44.98 0.91
CA GLY A 7 -35.89 -44.99 1.46
C GLY A 7 -35.70 -46.10 2.48
N SER A 8 -34.50 -46.69 2.43
CA SER A 8 -33.99 -47.71 3.34
C SER A 8 -34.15 -47.34 4.81
N ALA A 9 -34.34 -48.38 5.63
CA ALA A 9 -34.43 -48.31 7.08
C ALA A 9 -33.29 -47.52 7.74
N GLY A 10 -33.65 -46.57 8.61
CA GLY A 10 -33.10 -46.54 9.96
C GLY A 10 -31.93 -45.62 10.30
N ASP A 11 -31.62 -44.57 9.52
CA ASP A 11 -30.65 -43.58 9.98
C ASP A 11 -31.28 -42.66 11.03
N LYS A 12 -31.17 -43.10 12.30
CA LYS A 12 -31.47 -42.23 13.45
C LYS A 12 -30.62 -40.96 13.32
N PRO A 13 -31.20 -39.76 13.49
CA PRO A 13 -30.43 -38.52 13.37
C PRO A 13 -29.22 -38.56 14.31
N LEU A 14 -28.06 -38.22 13.75
CA LEU A 14 -26.78 -38.21 14.44
C LEU A 14 -26.90 -37.37 15.72
N ARG A 15 -26.75 -38.02 16.88
CA ARG A 15 -26.83 -37.32 18.18
C ARG A 15 -25.46 -36.72 18.50
N PHE A 16 -25.12 -35.62 17.86
CA PHE A 16 -23.80 -34.98 17.96
C PHE A 16 -23.32 -34.75 19.41
N LEU A 17 -24.20 -34.34 20.31
CA LEU A 17 -23.87 -34.12 21.73
C LEU A 17 -23.53 -35.41 22.51
N LYS A 18 -23.78 -36.59 21.96
CA LYS A 18 -23.36 -37.87 22.57
C LYS A 18 -21.90 -38.22 22.31
N PHE A 19 -21.25 -37.59 21.34
CA PHE A 19 -19.83 -37.81 21.12
C PHE A 19 -19.02 -37.26 22.30
N PRO A 20 -17.87 -37.86 22.63
CA PRO A 20 -16.94 -37.28 23.59
C PRO A 20 -16.50 -35.85 23.19
N PRO A 21 -16.19 -34.96 24.16
CA PRO A 21 -15.75 -33.60 23.87
C PRO A 21 -14.58 -33.51 22.89
N GLU A 22 -13.66 -34.47 22.91
CA GLU A 22 -12.48 -34.54 22.05
C GLU A 22 -12.88 -34.67 20.57
N ILE A 23 -13.90 -35.47 20.29
CA ILE A 23 -14.42 -35.68 18.93
C ILE A 23 -15.18 -34.44 18.47
N ARG A 24 -16.01 -33.86 19.35
CA ARG A 24 -16.73 -32.60 19.03
C ARG A 24 -15.75 -31.47 18.73
N ASN A 25 -14.67 -31.35 19.52
CA ASN A 25 -13.62 -30.36 19.31
C ASN A 25 -12.90 -30.52 17.97
N LYS A 26 -12.64 -31.76 17.53
CA LYS A 26 -12.07 -32.01 16.19
C LYS A 26 -13.03 -31.60 15.08
N VAL A 27 -14.33 -31.86 15.25
CA VAL A 27 -15.35 -31.42 14.29
C VAL A 27 -15.43 -29.90 14.23
N TYR A 28 -15.43 -29.23 15.39
CA TYR A 28 -15.39 -27.76 15.45
C TYR A 28 -14.13 -27.20 14.76
N ALA A 29 -12.96 -27.80 15.01
CA ALA A 29 -11.71 -27.39 14.39
C ALA A 29 -11.75 -27.52 12.86
N ASN A 30 -12.20 -28.66 12.33
CA ASN A 30 -12.30 -28.86 10.89
C ASN A 30 -13.31 -27.91 10.23
N LEU A 31 -14.40 -27.56 10.89
CA LEU A 31 -15.42 -26.67 10.34
C LEU A 31 -15.07 -25.19 10.44
N LEU A 32 -14.38 -24.79 11.52
CA LEU A 32 -14.18 -23.38 11.87
C LEU A 32 -12.73 -22.90 11.74
N CYS A 33 -11.77 -23.81 11.60
CA CYS A 33 -10.33 -23.50 11.59
C CYS A 33 -9.59 -23.95 10.34
N SER A 34 -10.25 -24.69 9.45
CA SER A 34 -9.73 -25.02 8.15
C SER A 34 -10.11 -23.93 7.15
N PHE A 35 -9.24 -22.94 7.00
CA PHE A 35 -9.30 -21.99 5.89
C PHE A 35 -8.61 -22.67 4.71
N GLY A 36 -9.27 -22.72 3.55
CA GLY A 36 -8.76 -23.38 2.34
C GLY A 36 -7.35 -22.91 1.94
N GLU A 37 -6.73 -23.67 1.02
CA GLU A 37 -5.52 -23.19 0.36
C GLU A 37 -5.83 -21.96 -0.48
N GLN A 38 -4.81 -21.12 -0.69
CA GLN A 38 -4.92 -19.97 -1.56
C GLN A 38 -5.14 -20.49 -2.99
N GLU A 39 -6.26 -20.13 -3.60
CA GLU A 39 -6.41 -20.34 -5.04
C GLU A 39 -5.45 -19.34 -5.73
N GLU A 40 -4.39 -19.86 -6.34
CA GLU A 40 -3.56 -19.06 -7.23
C GLU A 40 -4.42 -18.67 -8.43
N GLN A 41 -4.88 -17.42 -8.49
CA GLN A 41 -5.51 -16.92 -9.70
C GLN A 41 -4.47 -16.97 -10.84
N PRO A 42 -4.89 -17.38 -12.05
CA PRO A 42 -4.01 -17.37 -13.21
C PRO A 42 -3.50 -15.94 -13.41
N LYS A 43 -2.17 -15.80 -13.53
CA LYS A 43 -1.53 -14.52 -13.82
C LYS A 43 -1.83 -14.17 -15.27
N ASP A 44 -2.92 -13.45 -15.52
CA ASP A 44 -3.12 -12.86 -16.83
C ASP A 44 -2.11 -11.72 -16.99
N GLU A 45 -1.20 -11.87 -17.97
CA GLU A 45 -0.05 -10.98 -18.19
C GLU A 45 -0.44 -9.57 -18.68
N GLU A 46 -1.74 -9.30 -18.86
CA GLU A 46 -2.28 -8.07 -19.45
C GLU A 46 -3.38 -7.40 -18.60
N GLU A 47 -3.28 -7.35 -17.27
CA GLU A 47 -4.21 -6.50 -16.50
C GLU A 47 -3.78 -5.01 -16.57
N HIS A 48 -4.41 -4.31 -17.51
CA HIS A 48 -4.64 -2.87 -17.38
C HIS A 48 -5.57 -2.65 -16.18
N GLU A 49 -5.23 -1.66 -15.37
CA GLU A 49 -5.83 -1.30 -14.07
C GLU A 49 -5.26 -2.03 -12.84
N VAL A 50 -4.97 -1.21 -11.83
CA VAL A 50 -4.65 -1.64 -10.47
C VAL A 50 -5.95 -2.12 -9.83
N VAL A 51 -6.48 -3.25 -10.30
CA VAL A 51 -7.53 -3.96 -9.58
C VAL A 51 -6.91 -4.38 -8.25
N ILE A 52 -7.55 -4.01 -7.14
CA ILE A 52 -7.11 -4.45 -5.81
C ILE A 52 -7.36 -5.96 -5.75
N GLU A 53 -6.38 -6.74 -6.15
CA GLU A 53 -6.42 -8.19 -5.95
C GLU A 53 -6.37 -8.46 -4.45
N THR A 54 -7.51 -8.91 -3.93
CA THR A 54 -7.56 -9.47 -2.58
C THR A 54 -7.59 -10.97 -2.70
N ASP A 55 -6.49 -11.61 -2.28
CA ASP A 55 -6.39 -13.07 -2.11
C ASP A 55 -7.28 -13.49 -0.92
N GLN A 56 -8.59 -13.44 -1.12
CA GLN A 56 -9.55 -13.93 -0.16
C GLN A 56 -9.50 -15.46 -0.16
N VAL A 57 -9.49 -16.05 1.04
CA VAL A 57 -9.61 -17.50 1.13
C VAL A 57 -11.04 -17.89 0.73
N GLY A 58 -11.20 -18.51 -0.45
CA GLY A 58 -12.49 -18.83 -1.07
C GLY A 58 -13.44 -19.72 -0.25
N ASN A 59 -12.93 -20.43 0.76
CA ASN A 59 -13.73 -21.17 1.73
C ASN A 59 -13.69 -20.49 3.10
N LEU A 60 -14.65 -19.60 3.33
CA LEU A 60 -14.97 -19.08 4.66
C LEU A 60 -15.40 -20.24 5.59
N ALA A 61 -14.97 -20.18 6.85
CA ALA A 61 -15.36 -21.13 7.89
C ALA A 61 -16.88 -21.43 7.89
N HIS A 62 -17.26 -22.69 8.08
CA HIS A 62 -18.67 -23.11 8.13
C HIS A 62 -19.31 -22.70 9.47
N THR A 63 -19.65 -21.42 9.59
CA THR A 63 -20.16 -20.81 10.83
C THR A 63 -21.59 -21.22 11.19
N ALA A 64 -22.31 -21.92 10.31
CA ALA A 64 -23.67 -22.40 10.57
C ALA A 64 -23.77 -23.24 11.86
N ILE A 65 -22.71 -23.98 12.23
CA ILE A 65 -22.69 -24.76 13.48
C ILE A 65 -22.80 -23.89 14.74
N LEU A 66 -22.37 -22.62 14.68
CA LEU A 66 -22.46 -21.68 15.79
C LEU A 66 -23.91 -21.26 16.10
N LEU A 67 -24.85 -21.56 15.20
CA LEU A 67 -26.27 -21.25 15.35
C LEU A 67 -27.10 -22.44 15.86
N ALA A 68 -26.51 -23.64 15.96
CA ALA A 68 -27.26 -24.86 16.26
C ALA A 68 -27.85 -24.90 17.68
N ASN A 69 -27.06 -24.58 18.70
CA ASN A 69 -27.44 -24.66 20.12
C ASN A 69 -26.43 -23.87 20.99
N ARG A 70 -26.83 -23.36 22.18
CA ARG A 70 -25.96 -22.62 23.11
C ARG A 70 -24.70 -23.38 23.56
N GLN A 71 -24.80 -24.65 23.93
CA GLN A 71 -23.66 -25.50 24.29
C GLN A 71 -22.69 -25.63 23.10
N ILE A 72 -23.22 -26.01 21.93
CA ILE A 72 -22.42 -26.13 20.70
C ILE A 72 -21.75 -24.78 20.37
N HIS A 73 -22.48 -23.68 20.47
CA HIS A 73 -21.97 -22.34 20.28
C HIS A 73 -20.78 -22.05 21.19
N HIS A 74 -20.89 -22.33 22.50
CA HIS A 74 -19.81 -22.08 23.45
C HIS A 74 -18.59 -22.98 23.21
N GLU A 75 -18.80 -24.28 23.01
CA GLU A 75 -17.70 -25.23 22.74
C GLU A 75 -16.98 -24.89 21.44
N ALA A 76 -17.73 -24.70 20.35
CA ALA A 76 -17.19 -24.40 19.03
C ALA A 76 -16.47 -23.04 18.99
N LYS A 77 -17.03 -22.02 19.65
CA LYS A 77 -16.40 -20.70 19.79
C LYS A 77 -15.08 -20.79 20.56
N ASP A 78 -15.02 -21.56 21.64
CA ASP A 78 -13.79 -21.75 22.42
C ASP A 78 -12.71 -22.44 21.57
N VAL A 79 -13.06 -23.50 20.84
CA VAL A 79 -12.13 -24.16 19.89
C VAL A 79 -11.64 -23.19 18.82
N MET A 80 -12.57 -22.44 18.19
CA MET A 80 -12.24 -21.47 17.15
C MET A 80 -11.29 -20.39 17.66
N LEU A 81 -11.54 -19.80 18.83
CA LEU A 81 -10.69 -18.73 19.37
C LEU A 81 -9.31 -19.24 19.83
N ARG A 82 -9.22 -20.49 20.31
CA ARG A 82 -7.95 -21.10 20.71
C ARG A 82 -7.04 -21.39 19.51
N GLN A 83 -7.62 -21.81 18.39
CA GLN A 83 -6.85 -22.17 17.19
C GLN A 83 -6.67 -20.99 16.23
N ASN A 84 -7.66 -20.10 16.15
CA ASN A 84 -7.64 -18.93 15.26
C ASN A 84 -7.80 -17.65 16.06
N GLN A 85 -6.72 -16.90 16.06
CA GLN A 85 -6.70 -15.58 16.67
C GLN A 85 -6.88 -14.57 15.54
N PHE A 86 -8.01 -13.89 15.55
CA PHE A 86 -8.36 -12.96 14.48
C PHE A 86 -7.91 -11.54 14.81
N VAL A 87 -7.32 -10.87 13.84
CA VAL A 87 -6.90 -9.47 13.92
C VAL A 87 -7.75 -8.68 12.94
N ARG A 88 -8.40 -7.62 13.42
CA ARG A 88 -9.10 -6.66 12.57
C ARG A 88 -8.13 -5.57 12.17
N ILE A 89 -8.08 -5.24 10.89
CA ILE A 89 -7.24 -4.16 10.37
C ILE A 89 -8.16 -3.13 9.72
N PHE A 90 -8.02 -1.87 10.11
CA PHE A 90 -8.80 -0.75 9.62
C PHE A 90 -7.85 0.22 8.93
N ILE A 91 -7.99 0.34 7.62
CA ILE A 91 -7.12 1.15 6.77
C ILE A 91 -7.92 2.35 6.29
N ARG A 92 -7.44 3.55 6.55
CA ARG A 92 -8.08 4.81 6.14
C ARG A 92 -7.07 5.68 5.42
N ASP A 93 -7.50 6.26 4.31
CA ASP A 93 -6.74 7.25 3.55
C ASP A 93 -5.37 6.73 3.07
N ILE A 94 -5.23 5.41 2.91
CA ILE A 94 -4.00 4.74 2.44
C ILE A 94 -4.35 3.86 1.25
N ARG A 95 -3.64 4.07 0.14
CA ARG A 95 -3.77 3.24 -1.04
C ARG A 95 -2.76 2.09 -0.99
N ALA A 96 -3.26 0.87 -0.83
CA ALA A 96 -2.46 -0.34 -1.01
C ALA A 96 -3.01 -1.08 -2.24
N PRO A 97 -2.23 -1.17 -3.33
CA PRO A 97 -2.71 -1.82 -4.56
C PRO A 97 -2.84 -3.34 -4.43
N LYS A 98 -2.14 -3.96 -3.47
CA LYS A 98 -2.32 -5.37 -3.10
C LYS A 98 -2.16 -5.52 -1.60
N TYR A 99 -3.02 -6.32 -0.99
CA TYR A 99 -2.92 -6.67 0.42
C TYR A 99 -2.24 -8.05 0.54
N PRO A 100 -1.08 -8.13 1.20
CA PRO A 100 -0.32 -9.37 1.27
C PRO A 100 -0.92 -10.38 2.26
N GLY A 101 -0.80 -11.66 1.90
CA GLY A 101 -1.12 -12.77 2.80
C GLY A 101 -2.58 -13.21 2.77
N ARG A 102 -2.92 -14.16 3.64
CA ARG A 102 -4.25 -14.78 3.69
C ARG A 102 -5.25 -13.85 4.36
N ILE A 103 -6.14 -13.26 3.55
CA ILE A 103 -7.22 -12.40 4.04
C ILE A 103 -8.46 -13.26 4.23
N ILE A 104 -8.99 -13.27 5.45
CA ILE A 104 -10.18 -14.04 5.79
C ILE A 104 -11.44 -13.29 5.38
N VAL A 105 -11.48 -11.98 5.63
CA VAL A 105 -12.60 -11.11 5.25
C VAL A 105 -12.03 -9.78 4.77
N HIS A 106 -12.57 -9.28 3.65
CA HIS A 106 -12.26 -7.97 3.10
C HIS A 106 -13.56 -7.21 2.85
N SER A 107 -13.62 -5.96 3.35
CA SER A 107 -14.70 -5.02 3.06
C SER A 107 -14.09 -3.74 2.49
N ALA A 108 -14.25 -3.55 1.18
CA ALA A 108 -13.85 -2.35 0.45
C ALA A 108 -14.75 -1.14 0.74
N PHE A 109 -15.94 -1.39 1.30
CA PHE A 109 -16.92 -0.35 1.63
C PHE A 109 -17.44 -0.52 3.06
N PRO A 110 -16.62 -0.23 4.08
CA PRO A 110 -16.94 -0.54 5.48
C PRO A 110 -18.17 0.21 6.02
N ALA A 111 -18.62 1.27 5.35
CA ALA A 111 -19.88 1.96 5.68
C ALA A 111 -21.13 1.14 5.29
N GLN A 112 -21.03 0.36 4.22
CA GLN A 112 -22.13 -0.44 3.67
C GLN A 112 -22.05 -1.89 4.15
N ASP A 113 -20.83 -2.42 4.31
CA ASP A 113 -20.59 -3.74 4.89
C ASP A 113 -19.74 -3.65 6.18
N PRO A 114 -20.39 -3.48 7.35
CA PRO A 114 -19.71 -3.36 8.63
C PRO A 114 -19.32 -4.72 9.23
N ILE A 115 -19.24 -5.80 8.43
CA ILE A 115 -18.94 -7.17 8.92
C ILE A 115 -17.68 -7.21 9.79
N VAL A 116 -16.60 -6.57 9.34
CA VAL A 116 -15.32 -6.53 10.06
C VAL A 116 -15.45 -5.77 11.39
N ARG A 117 -16.14 -4.63 11.37
CA ARG A 117 -16.37 -3.81 12.56
C ARG A 117 -17.22 -4.54 13.61
N ASN A 118 -18.22 -5.30 13.15
CA ASN A 118 -19.14 -6.03 14.00
C ASN A 118 -18.56 -7.33 14.55
N PHE A 119 -17.50 -7.86 13.93
CA PHE A 119 -16.85 -9.08 14.38
C PHE A 119 -16.25 -8.92 15.81
N LYS A 120 -16.82 -9.66 16.77
CA LYS A 120 -16.45 -9.62 18.20
C LYS A 120 -15.40 -10.65 18.61
N GLY A 121 -15.03 -11.56 17.70
CA GLY A 121 -14.04 -12.62 17.96
C GLY A 121 -12.59 -12.18 17.83
N ALA A 122 -12.33 -10.89 17.61
CA ALA A 122 -10.99 -10.39 17.38
C ALA A 122 -10.19 -10.25 18.68
N VAL A 123 -8.94 -10.68 18.64
CA VAL A 123 -7.97 -10.54 19.73
C VAL A 123 -7.24 -9.20 19.67
N MET A 124 -7.25 -8.55 18.51
CA MET A 124 -6.60 -7.28 18.26
C MET A 124 -7.37 -6.49 17.20
N SER A 125 -7.37 -5.17 17.33
CA SER A 125 -7.68 -4.25 16.25
C SER A 125 -6.45 -3.40 15.96
N TYR A 126 -6.08 -3.28 14.70
CA TYR A 126 -5.05 -2.38 14.23
C TYR A 126 -5.70 -1.32 13.33
N TYR A 127 -5.56 -0.06 13.71
CA TYR A 127 -6.01 1.08 12.92
C TYR A 127 -4.80 1.75 12.33
N VAL A 128 -4.84 1.97 11.03
CA VAL A 128 -3.86 2.75 10.31
C VAL A 128 -4.56 3.84 9.53
N LYS A 129 -4.10 5.06 9.72
CA LYS A 129 -4.62 6.23 9.02
C LYS A 129 -3.46 7.10 8.60
N ASP A 130 -3.49 7.59 7.37
CA ASP A 130 -2.66 8.74 7.04
C ASP A 130 -3.39 10.03 7.40
N LYS A 131 -2.93 10.73 8.45
CA LYS A 131 -3.60 11.96 8.93
C LYS A 131 -3.48 13.09 7.92
N TYR A 132 -2.38 13.04 7.21
CA TYR A 132 -2.20 13.78 6.01
C TYR A 132 -2.52 12.71 4.94
N GLY A 133 -3.71 12.64 4.37
CA GLY A 133 -3.71 12.31 2.94
C GLY A 133 -2.82 13.41 2.39
N THR A 134 -1.53 13.10 2.17
CA THR A 134 -0.49 14.04 2.55
C THR A 134 -0.80 15.39 1.93
N GLN A 135 -0.60 16.52 2.63
CA GLN A 135 -0.69 17.83 1.96
C GLN A 135 0.34 17.96 0.82
N THR A 136 1.05 16.88 0.51
CA THR A 136 1.26 16.51 -0.86
C THR A 136 -0.07 16.44 -1.65
N GLU A 137 -0.50 17.54 -2.27
CA GLU A 137 -1.49 17.57 -3.37
C GLU A 137 -1.06 16.69 -4.59
N HIS A 138 -0.37 15.58 -4.39
CA HIS A 138 0.57 14.94 -5.32
C HIS A 138 -0.06 13.79 -6.11
N CYS A 139 -1.36 13.91 -6.40
CA CYS A 139 -2.10 13.42 -7.57
C CYS A 139 -3.59 13.65 -7.30
N CYS A 140 -4.18 14.66 -7.96
CA CYS A 140 -5.46 15.30 -7.62
C CYS A 140 -6.74 14.43 -7.70
N ARG A 141 -6.70 13.09 -7.78
CA ARG A 141 -7.91 12.25 -7.86
C ARG A 141 -7.90 10.92 -7.10
N CYS A 142 -6.83 10.60 -6.37
CA CYS A 142 -6.68 9.28 -5.76
C CYS A 142 -6.93 9.31 -4.23
N HIS A 143 -8.15 9.63 -3.78
CA HIS A 143 -8.50 9.44 -2.37
C HIS A 143 -8.32 7.96 -2.00
N GLY A 144 -7.51 7.66 -0.98
CA GLY A 144 -7.30 6.30 -0.51
C GLY A 144 -8.64 5.70 -0.04
N MET A 145 -9.07 4.61 -0.66
CA MET A 145 -10.32 3.95 -0.26
C MET A 145 -10.18 3.38 1.15
N ALA A 146 -11.22 3.56 1.97
CA ALA A 146 -11.30 2.95 3.28
C ALA A 146 -11.49 1.44 3.14
N CYS A 147 -10.64 0.66 3.76
CA CYS A 147 -10.69 -0.80 3.71
C CYS A 147 -10.67 -1.40 5.12
N ASP A 148 -11.50 -2.40 5.36
CA ASP A 148 -11.51 -3.18 6.60
C ASP A 148 -11.18 -4.64 6.29
N LEU A 149 -10.26 -5.23 7.06
CA LEU A 149 -9.77 -6.59 6.87
C LEU A 149 -9.89 -7.42 8.16
N ILE A 150 -10.05 -8.74 8.01
CA ILE A 150 -9.77 -9.72 9.05
C ILE A 150 -8.67 -10.65 8.55
N VAL A 151 -7.58 -10.75 9.32
CA VAL A 151 -6.48 -11.69 9.11
C VAL A 151 -6.29 -12.57 10.35
N LEU A 152 -5.55 -13.66 10.21
CA LEU A 152 -5.12 -14.45 11.36
C LEU A 152 -3.85 -13.85 11.97
N ALA A 153 -3.72 -13.93 13.30
CA ALA A 153 -2.57 -13.42 14.04
C ALA A 153 -1.25 -14.06 13.59
N LYS A 154 -1.28 -15.35 13.21
CA LYS A 154 -0.12 -16.05 12.65
C LYS A 154 0.36 -15.47 11.31
N ASP A 155 -0.57 -14.87 10.56
CA ASP A 155 -0.30 -14.27 9.24
C ASP A 155 0.00 -12.76 9.36
N LEU A 156 -0.12 -12.18 10.56
CA LEU A 156 0.10 -10.76 10.81
C LEU A 156 1.54 -10.32 10.52
N ASP A 157 2.55 -11.15 10.80
CA ASP A 157 3.96 -10.81 10.47
C ASP A 157 4.16 -10.69 8.96
N GLY A 158 3.64 -11.64 8.19
CA GLY A 158 3.69 -11.58 6.72
C GLY A 158 2.93 -10.38 6.17
N PHE A 159 1.75 -10.10 6.73
CA PHE A 159 0.97 -8.93 6.38
C PHE A 159 1.76 -7.64 6.63
N LEU A 160 2.27 -7.44 7.86
CA LEU A 160 3.01 -6.22 8.22
C LEU A 160 4.35 -6.10 7.49
N ARG A 161 5.03 -7.21 7.19
CA ARG A 161 6.25 -7.20 6.38
C ARG A 161 6.01 -6.64 5.00
N ALA A 162 4.94 -7.07 4.34
CA ALA A 162 4.60 -6.58 3.02
C ALA A 162 3.75 -5.29 3.05
N PHE A 163 3.27 -4.84 4.21
CA PHE A 163 2.54 -3.58 4.34
C PHE A 163 3.45 -2.40 4.76
N ALA A 164 4.39 -2.63 5.68
CA ALA A 164 5.29 -1.63 6.27
C ALA A 164 6.79 -1.96 6.12
N GLY A 165 7.13 -3.21 5.81
CA GLY A 165 8.50 -3.69 5.78
C GLY A 165 9.31 -3.24 4.55
N PRO A 166 10.64 -3.44 4.61
CA PRO A 166 11.58 -3.01 3.58
C PRO A 166 11.47 -3.83 2.29
N ASP A 167 10.96 -5.06 2.36
CA ASP A 167 10.81 -6.01 1.24
C ASP A 167 9.53 -5.79 0.41
N ASN A 168 8.78 -4.73 0.71
CA ASN A 168 7.53 -4.47 0.01
C ASN A 168 7.80 -4.18 -1.48
N HIS A 169 7.13 -4.91 -2.37
CA HIS A 169 7.04 -4.58 -3.80
C HIS A 169 6.21 -3.31 -4.07
N LEU A 170 5.59 -2.75 -3.03
CA LEU A 170 4.75 -1.57 -3.04
C LEU A 170 5.32 -0.48 -2.12
N PRO A 171 4.83 0.77 -2.20
CA PRO A 171 5.23 1.82 -1.28
C PRO A 171 5.06 1.40 0.17
N SER A 172 6.14 1.32 0.95
CA SER A 172 6.04 1.13 2.40
C SER A 172 5.25 2.30 3.01
N LEU A 173 4.36 2.02 3.96
CA LEU A 173 3.69 3.07 4.75
C LEU A 173 4.69 4.15 5.23
N PRO A 174 4.37 5.44 5.07
CA PRO A 174 5.16 6.51 5.69
C PRO A 174 5.27 6.31 7.20
N THR A 175 6.43 6.59 7.79
CA THR A 175 6.68 6.52 9.24
C THR A 175 5.89 7.56 10.05
N SER A 176 5.31 8.54 9.36
CA SER A 176 4.40 9.57 9.87
C SER A 176 2.94 9.13 9.95
N THR A 177 2.60 7.95 9.42
CA THR A 177 1.24 7.39 9.51
C THR A 177 0.84 7.13 10.95
N GLU A 178 -0.45 7.30 11.23
CA GLU A 178 -1.01 7.07 12.55
C GLU A 178 -1.38 5.62 12.71
N ASN A 179 -0.83 4.99 13.73
CA ASN A 179 -0.95 3.57 13.98
C ASN A 179 -1.49 3.36 15.39
N CYS A 180 -2.70 2.82 15.51
CA CYS A 180 -3.31 2.51 16.80
C CYS A 180 -3.56 1.00 16.92
N ILE A 181 -2.84 0.36 17.84
CA ILE A 181 -2.90 -1.07 18.10
C ILE A 181 -3.70 -1.28 19.38
N ILE A 182 -4.85 -1.94 19.29
CA ILE A 182 -5.75 -2.19 20.42
C ILE A 182 -5.82 -3.68 20.69
N LEU A 183 -5.30 -4.12 21.84
CA LEU A 183 -5.43 -5.52 22.27
C LEU A 183 -6.76 -5.72 22.99
N HIS A 184 -7.50 -6.75 22.59
CA HIS A 184 -8.76 -7.16 23.18
C HIS A 184 -8.56 -8.42 24.02
N ASP A 185 -9.48 -8.64 24.96
CA ASP A 185 -9.56 -9.90 25.70
C ASP A 185 -10.87 -10.62 25.33
N PRO A 186 -10.89 -11.38 24.21
CA PRO A 186 -12.05 -12.18 23.85
C PRO A 186 -12.22 -13.40 24.80
N PHE A 187 -11.22 -13.65 25.65
CA PHE A 187 -11.16 -14.76 26.60
C PHE A 187 -11.54 -14.33 28.02
N LYS A 188 -12.21 -13.20 28.20
CA LYS A 188 -12.71 -12.74 29.52
C LYS A 188 -13.60 -13.77 30.26
N ILE A 189 -14.04 -14.83 29.56
CA ILE A 189 -14.86 -15.95 30.06
C ILE A 189 -14.08 -17.29 29.99
N SER A 190 -12.84 -17.30 29.49
CA SER A 190 -12.04 -18.52 29.37
C SER A 190 -11.73 -19.07 30.75
N THR A 191 -12.16 -20.31 30.99
CA THR A 191 -11.89 -21.05 32.20
C THR A 191 -10.52 -21.74 32.20
N ASN A 192 -9.68 -21.48 31.18
CA ASN A 192 -8.40 -22.17 31.03
C ASN A 192 -7.36 -21.61 32.03
N PRO A 193 -6.94 -22.40 33.04
CA PRO A 193 -5.96 -21.95 34.03
C PRO A 193 -4.55 -21.76 33.44
N ASN A 194 -4.27 -22.31 32.24
CA ASN A 194 -2.97 -22.23 31.59
C ASN A 194 -2.85 -21.09 30.57
N TYR A 195 -3.81 -20.16 30.52
CA TYR A 195 -3.78 -19.04 29.59
C TYR A 195 -2.76 -17.98 30.03
N ASP A 196 -1.54 -18.06 29.48
CA ASP A 196 -0.50 -17.04 29.67
C ASP A 196 -0.78 -15.82 28.80
N LEU A 197 -1.53 -14.87 29.38
CA LEU A 197 -1.90 -13.62 28.75
C LEU A 197 -0.67 -12.79 28.33
N VAL A 198 0.44 -12.83 29.07
CA VAL A 198 1.62 -11.99 28.79
C VAL A 198 2.38 -12.54 27.59
N LYS A 199 2.63 -13.86 27.57
CA LYS A 199 3.23 -14.53 26.41
C LYS A 199 2.41 -14.28 25.15
N TYR A 200 1.09 -14.31 25.30
CA TYR A 200 0.18 -14.07 24.19
C TYR A 200 0.24 -12.63 23.66
N GLN A 201 0.13 -11.64 24.54
CA GLN A 201 0.26 -10.23 24.17
C GLN A 201 1.60 -9.95 23.48
N ARG A 202 2.69 -10.56 23.95
CA ARG A 202 4.01 -10.44 23.32
C ARG A 202 4.00 -11.01 21.90
N SER A 203 3.44 -12.19 21.69
CA SER A 203 3.33 -12.80 20.35
C SER A 203 2.55 -11.93 19.37
N LEU A 204 1.49 -11.25 19.82
CA LEU A 204 0.70 -10.37 18.97
C LEU A 204 1.41 -9.05 18.63
N LEU A 205 2.26 -8.56 19.53
CA LEU A 205 2.99 -7.30 19.34
C LEU A 205 4.32 -7.47 18.61
N GLN A 206 4.91 -8.67 18.62
CA GLN A 206 6.18 -8.98 17.97
C GLN A 206 6.23 -8.56 16.48
N PRO A 207 5.20 -8.81 15.65
CA PRO A 207 5.18 -8.33 14.26
C PRO A 207 5.40 -6.82 14.12
N PHE A 208 4.86 -6.01 15.03
CA PHE A 208 5.06 -4.56 14.98
C PHE A 208 6.49 -4.18 15.37
N GLN A 209 7.09 -4.85 16.37
CA GLN A 209 8.51 -4.63 16.70
C GLN A 209 9.42 -4.95 15.52
N ASN A 210 9.11 -5.99 14.75
CA ASN A 210 9.91 -6.41 13.61
C ASN A 210 9.87 -5.40 12.44
N HIS A 211 8.70 -4.79 12.18
CA HIS A 211 8.48 -4.04 10.92
C HIS A 211 8.30 -2.53 11.10
N PHE A 212 8.00 -2.05 12.32
CA PHE A 212 7.65 -0.63 12.57
C PHE A 212 8.80 0.19 13.15
N SER A 213 10.05 -0.28 13.04
CA SER A 213 11.20 0.54 13.42
C SER A 213 11.18 1.88 12.67
N GLY A 214 11.28 2.97 13.43
CA GLY A 214 11.24 4.35 12.94
C GLY A 214 9.86 5.01 12.88
N PHE A 215 8.78 4.28 13.18
CA PHE A 215 7.44 4.87 13.18
C PHE A 215 7.24 5.79 14.38
N THR A 216 6.75 7.00 14.12
CA THR A 216 6.70 8.08 15.12
C THR A 216 5.33 8.23 15.79
N LYS A 217 4.26 7.82 15.10
CA LYS A 217 2.88 7.98 15.58
C LYS A 217 2.23 6.62 15.84
N VAL A 218 2.83 5.83 16.72
CA VAL A 218 2.29 4.54 17.15
C VAL A 218 1.72 4.66 18.56
N GLU A 219 0.55 4.05 18.78
CA GLU A 219 -0.12 4.01 20.07
C GLU A 219 -0.63 2.59 20.37
N ILE A 220 -0.28 2.05 21.54
CA ILE A 220 -0.74 0.74 21.99
C ILE A 220 -1.77 0.93 23.12
N LYS A 221 -2.99 0.45 22.90
CA LYS A 221 -4.16 0.56 23.79
C LYS A 221 -4.73 -0.81 24.16
N GLY A 222 -5.69 -0.79 25.08
CA GLY A 222 -6.54 -1.93 25.40
C GLY A 222 -6.00 -2.78 26.56
N LYS A 223 -6.26 -4.08 26.51
CA LYS A 223 -5.84 -5.04 27.53
C LYS A 223 -4.41 -5.51 27.25
N VAL A 224 -3.43 -4.69 27.65
CA VAL A 224 -2.00 -4.95 27.49
C VAL A 224 -1.24 -4.63 28.78
N GLY A 225 -0.22 -5.43 29.11
CA GLY A 225 0.70 -5.11 30.20
C GLY A 225 1.45 -3.81 29.93
N LYS A 226 1.43 -2.86 30.88
CA LYS A 226 2.03 -1.52 30.71
C LYS A 226 3.52 -1.57 30.37
N GLU A 227 4.26 -2.45 31.03
CA GLU A 227 5.71 -2.59 30.79
C GLU A 227 6.02 -3.24 29.44
N LEU A 228 5.20 -4.19 28.99
CA LEU A 228 5.31 -4.76 27.66
C LEU A 228 5.04 -3.70 26.59
N ALA A 229 3.97 -2.91 26.73
CA ALA A 229 3.64 -1.84 25.80
C ALA A 229 4.77 -0.80 25.72
N LYS A 230 5.35 -0.39 26.85
CA LYS A 230 6.50 0.52 26.88
C LYS A 230 7.72 -0.06 26.19
N ALA A 231 8.05 -1.32 26.44
CA ALA A 231 9.19 -1.99 25.81
C ALA A 231 9.04 -2.06 24.29
N VAL A 232 7.86 -2.49 23.81
CA VAL A 232 7.53 -2.54 22.38
C VAL A 232 7.62 -1.15 21.76
N MET A 233 7.06 -0.13 22.40
CA MET A 233 7.14 1.26 21.91
C MET A 233 8.58 1.77 21.85
N LYS A 234 9.42 1.43 22.82
CA LYS A 234 10.85 1.78 22.80
C LYS A 234 11.55 1.15 21.60
N ASP A 235 11.27 -0.11 21.29
CA ASP A 235 11.88 -0.81 20.16
C ASP A 235 11.39 -0.23 18.82
N ILE A 236 10.09 0.05 18.69
CA ILE A 236 9.50 0.71 17.51
C ILE A 236 10.14 2.08 17.26
N MET A 237 10.36 2.86 18.32
CA MET A 237 10.99 4.18 18.23
C MET A 237 12.50 4.13 18.01
N ASN A 238 13.13 2.96 18.22
CA ASN A 238 14.56 2.79 18.07
C ASN A 238 14.89 2.63 16.57
N GLU A 239 15.23 3.75 15.94
CA GLU A 239 15.67 3.81 14.55
C GLU A 239 17.19 3.91 14.48
N VAL A 240 17.81 3.06 13.67
CA VAL A 240 19.27 3.07 13.44
C VAL A 240 19.56 3.92 12.22
N LEU A 241 20.53 4.83 12.35
CA LEU A 241 20.96 5.66 11.22
C LEU A 241 21.44 4.77 10.07
N PRO A 242 21.02 5.05 8.83
CA PRO A 242 21.51 4.31 7.69
C PRO A 242 23.01 4.59 7.51
N VAL A 243 23.73 3.59 7.02
CA VAL A 243 25.08 3.80 6.48
C VAL A 243 24.92 4.49 5.12
N PRO A 244 25.46 5.72 4.94
CA PRO A 244 25.20 6.55 3.76
C PRO A 244 25.39 5.82 2.43
N ASP A 245 26.56 5.19 2.25
CA ASP A 245 26.93 4.54 1.00
C ASP A 245 26.00 3.37 0.68
N MET A 246 25.69 2.53 1.66
CA MET A 246 24.78 1.40 1.48
C MET A 246 23.37 1.88 1.10
N PHE A 247 22.90 2.96 1.72
CA PHE A 247 21.58 3.51 1.41
C PHE A 247 21.52 4.12 0.00
N LEU A 248 22.53 4.90 -0.39
CA LEU A 248 22.63 5.45 -1.74
C LEU A 248 22.76 4.35 -2.80
N GLU A 249 23.55 3.31 -2.52
CA GLU A 249 23.69 2.14 -3.39
C GLU A 249 22.35 1.42 -3.57
N GLU A 250 21.59 1.22 -2.50
CA GLU A 250 20.28 0.56 -2.55
C GLU A 250 19.30 1.33 -3.45
N VAL A 251 19.16 2.65 -3.24
CA VAL A 251 18.27 3.49 -4.05
C VAL A 251 18.76 3.57 -5.50
N THR A 252 20.07 3.59 -5.72
CA THR A 252 20.67 3.56 -7.06
C THR A 252 20.39 2.24 -7.78
N ASN A 253 20.43 1.11 -7.06
CA ASN A 253 20.07 -0.19 -7.60
C ASN A 253 18.61 -0.21 -8.06
N LEU A 254 17.68 0.35 -7.28
CA LEU A 254 16.27 0.50 -7.68
C LEU A 254 16.11 1.34 -8.94
N LYS A 255 16.80 2.49 -9.01
CA LYS A 255 16.85 3.32 -10.22
C LYS A 255 17.31 2.52 -11.44
N ASN A 256 18.41 1.76 -11.30
CA ASN A 256 19.01 1.00 -12.39
C ASN A 256 18.12 -0.18 -12.83
N LYS A 257 17.53 -0.91 -11.89
CA LYS A 257 16.52 -1.96 -12.19
C LYS A 257 15.33 -1.38 -12.94
N GLY A 258 14.81 -0.23 -12.50
CA GLY A 258 13.73 0.44 -13.22
C GLY A 258 14.13 0.84 -14.64
N ASN A 259 15.35 1.35 -14.83
CA ASN A 259 15.88 1.67 -16.16
C ASN A 259 16.08 0.43 -17.06
N ASN A 260 16.39 -0.73 -16.48
CA ASN A 260 16.47 -2.00 -17.23
C ASN A 260 15.08 -2.43 -17.69
N PHE A 261 14.12 -2.53 -16.78
CA PHE A 261 12.73 -2.89 -17.11
C PHE A 261 12.12 -1.95 -18.16
N PHE A 262 12.41 -0.65 -18.06
CA PHE A 262 11.93 0.32 -19.03
C PHE A 262 12.48 0.07 -20.44
N ARG A 263 13.77 -0.28 -20.56
CA ARG A 263 14.40 -0.64 -21.84
C ARG A 263 13.87 -1.96 -22.41
N GLU A 264 13.46 -2.88 -21.55
CA GLU A 264 12.83 -4.16 -21.90
C GLU A 264 11.34 -4.02 -22.27
N GLY A 265 10.77 -2.80 -22.25
CA GLY A 265 9.35 -2.57 -22.52
C GLY A 265 8.42 -2.89 -21.35
N ARG A 266 8.95 -3.34 -20.21
CA ARG A 266 8.22 -3.65 -18.97
C ARG A 266 7.95 -2.37 -18.17
N SER A 267 7.09 -1.52 -18.71
CA SER A 267 6.88 -0.15 -18.20
C SER A 267 6.35 -0.11 -16.77
N LEU A 268 5.39 -0.96 -16.41
CA LEU A 268 4.81 -1.00 -15.06
C LEU A 268 5.83 -1.42 -14.00
N ASP A 269 6.66 -2.42 -14.30
CA ASP A 269 7.74 -2.84 -13.41
C ASP A 269 8.79 -1.73 -13.24
N ALA A 270 9.09 -0.98 -14.31
CA ALA A 270 9.97 0.18 -14.24
C ALA A 270 9.43 1.27 -13.29
N LEU A 271 8.16 1.65 -13.47
CA LEU A 271 7.49 2.64 -12.62
C LEU A 271 7.47 2.18 -11.15
N ARG A 272 7.21 0.88 -10.91
CA ARG A 272 7.23 0.28 -9.57
C ARG A 272 8.59 0.47 -8.90
N MET A 273 9.69 0.15 -9.59
CA MET A 273 11.05 0.31 -9.04
C MET A 273 11.39 1.77 -8.75
N TRP A 274 11.03 2.70 -9.64
CA TRP A 274 11.32 4.12 -9.41
C TRP A 274 10.52 4.69 -8.24
N ARG A 275 9.23 4.36 -8.16
CA ARG A 275 8.39 4.72 -7.00
C ARG A 275 8.98 4.16 -5.72
N TRP A 276 9.43 2.91 -5.71
CA TRP A 276 10.06 2.32 -4.53
C TRP A 276 11.30 3.12 -4.07
N GLY A 277 12.14 3.55 -5.00
CA GLY A 277 13.26 4.45 -4.69
C GLY A 277 12.80 5.76 -4.06
N ILE A 278 11.76 6.40 -4.62
CA ILE A 278 11.17 7.64 -4.10
C ILE A 278 10.68 7.43 -2.66
N PHE A 279 9.97 6.32 -2.40
CA PHE A 279 9.47 6.01 -1.07
C PHE A 279 10.57 5.78 -0.04
N LYS A 280 11.66 5.09 -0.40
CA LYS A 280 12.82 4.94 0.50
C LYS A 280 13.42 6.29 0.87
N LEU A 281 13.59 7.19 -0.10
CA LEU A 281 14.10 8.54 0.15
C LEU A 281 13.17 9.34 1.08
N LEU A 282 11.85 9.31 0.83
CA LEU A 282 10.88 10.01 1.66
C LEU A 282 10.75 9.40 3.07
N ARG A 283 10.86 8.09 3.20
CA ARG A 283 10.89 7.41 4.52
C ARG A 283 12.04 7.94 5.37
N LEU A 284 13.23 8.09 4.77
CA LEU A 284 14.36 8.70 5.46
C LEU A 284 14.08 10.16 5.81
N ARG A 285 13.49 10.94 4.88
CA ARG A 285 13.15 12.35 5.09
C ARG A 285 12.18 12.59 6.24
N TYR A 286 11.19 11.73 6.40
CA TYR A 286 10.16 11.85 7.43
C TYR A 286 10.43 10.98 8.68
N SER A 287 11.61 10.35 8.74
CA SER A 287 12.09 9.64 9.94
C SER A 287 12.28 10.57 11.14
N ASN A 288 12.27 10.02 12.35
CA ASN A 288 12.64 10.78 13.54
C ASN A 288 14.14 11.16 13.56
N MET A 289 14.93 10.52 12.72
CA MET A 289 16.37 10.74 12.59
C MET A 289 16.72 11.92 11.69
N TRP A 290 15.76 12.46 10.95
CA TRP A 290 16.03 13.50 9.95
C TRP A 290 16.80 14.70 10.51
N SER A 291 16.47 15.13 11.73
CA SER A 291 17.18 16.22 12.43
C SER A 291 18.67 15.93 12.68
N ARG A 292 19.03 14.65 12.79
CA ARG A 292 20.42 14.19 12.99
C ARG A 292 21.14 13.96 11.66
N ILE A 293 20.43 13.58 10.61
CA ILE A 293 21.01 13.23 9.30
C ILE A 293 21.81 14.38 8.71
N GLY A 294 21.22 15.58 8.65
CA GLY A 294 21.92 16.73 8.05
C GLY A 294 23.20 17.12 8.81
N GLY A 295 23.21 17.00 10.13
CA GLY A 295 24.38 17.29 10.95
C GLY A 295 25.45 16.20 10.98
N GLN A 296 25.06 14.92 10.83
CA GLN A 296 25.97 13.77 10.98
C GLN A 296 26.47 13.21 9.65
N LEU A 297 25.66 13.27 8.59
CA LEU A 297 25.98 12.65 7.30
C LEU A 297 26.44 13.68 6.25
N GLY A 298 26.33 14.98 6.55
CA GLY A 298 26.89 16.06 5.75
C GLY A 298 26.06 16.45 4.52
N VAL A 299 26.45 17.57 3.90
CA VAL A 299 25.74 18.20 2.78
C VAL A 299 25.82 17.33 1.51
N GLU A 300 26.96 16.69 1.24
CA GLU A 300 27.15 15.84 0.05
C GLU A 300 26.17 14.66 0.01
N PHE A 301 25.86 14.09 1.18
CA PHE A 301 24.84 13.04 1.31
C PHE A 301 23.46 13.60 0.97
N LEU A 302 23.09 14.76 1.53
CA LEU A 302 21.80 15.40 1.24
C LEU A 302 21.64 15.76 -0.24
N ASP A 303 22.69 16.29 -0.87
CA ASP A 303 22.71 16.61 -2.29
C ASP A 303 22.54 15.32 -3.14
N SER A 304 23.16 14.22 -2.72
CA SER A 304 22.99 12.91 -3.37
C SER A 304 21.55 12.38 -3.26
N LEU A 305 20.89 12.58 -2.11
CA LEU A 305 19.47 12.25 -1.94
C LEU A 305 18.59 13.08 -2.88
N ALA A 306 18.82 14.40 -2.95
CA ALA A 306 18.09 15.30 -3.82
C ALA A 306 18.27 14.93 -5.30
N GLN A 307 19.49 14.64 -5.74
CA GLN A 307 19.77 14.22 -7.11
C GLN A 307 19.06 12.91 -7.48
N LEU A 308 19.05 11.92 -6.58
CA LEU A 308 18.33 10.66 -6.78
C LEU A 308 16.81 10.90 -6.84
N TYR A 309 16.28 11.72 -5.93
CA TYR A 309 14.87 12.07 -5.90
C TYR A 309 14.41 12.74 -7.20
N PHE A 310 15.18 13.75 -7.66
CA PHE A 310 14.96 14.39 -8.96
C PHE A 310 14.91 13.36 -10.08
N THR A 311 15.92 12.47 -10.14
CA THR A 311 16.08 11.51 -11.23
C THR A 311 14.92 10.51 -11.28
N LEU A 312 14.48 10.02 -10.12
CA LEU A 312 13.40 9.05 -10.04
C LEU A 312 12.05 9.65 -10.45
N HIS A 313 11.74 10.88 -10.02
CA HIS A 313 10.54 11.60 -10.47
C HIS A 313 10.60 11.95 -11.96
N SER A 314 11.76 12.37 -12.45
CA SER A 314 12.01 12.60 -13.87
C SER A 314 11.75 11.34 -14.71
N ASN A 315 12.14 10.17 -14.20
CA ASN A 315 11.86 8.89 -14.84
C ASN A 315 10.37 8.51 -14.78
N ALA A 316 9.70 8.73 -13.65
CA ALA A 316 8.26 8.50 -13.52
C ALA A 316 7.45 9.34 -14.53
N ALA A 317 7.80 10.62 -14.71
CA ALA A 317 7.22 11.49 -15.71
C ALA A 317 7.41 10.94 -17.15
N GLN A 318 8.60 10.39 -17.45
CA GLN A 318 8.87 9.78 -18.76
C GLN A 318 7.98 8.56 -19.04
N HIS A 319 7.71 7.74 -18.02
CA HIS A 319 6.82 6.59 -18.15
C HIS A 319 5.41 7.03 -18.51
N CYS A 320 4.81 7.95 -17.75
CA CYS A 320 3.47 8.45 -18.03
C CYS A 320 3.39 9.09 -19.42
N LEU A 321 4.38 9.88 -19.82
CA LEU A 321 4.44 10.44 -21.17
C LEU A 321 4.46 9.35 -22.26
N GLN A 322 5.22 8.26 -22.08
CA GLN A 322 5.20 7.14 -23.03
C GLN A 322 3.87 6.41 -23.06
N HIS A 323 3.19 6.29 -21.92
CA HIS A 323 1.86 5.71 -21.85
C HIS A 323 0.85 6.59 -22.62
N MET A 324 0.86 7.90 -22.39
CA MET A 324 0.04 8.87 -23.15
C MET A 324 0.26 8.78 -24.67
N HIS A 325 1.49 8.55 -25.12
CA HIS A 325 1.77 8.38 -26.55
C HIS A 325 1.14 7.12 -27.18
N LYS A 326 0.86 6.08 -26.38
CA LYS A 326 0.23 4.84 -26.84
C LYS A 326 -1.30 4.91 -26.79
N LEU A 327 -1.85 5.84 -26.02
CA LEU A 327 -3.29 6.06 -25.93
C LEU A 327 -3.75 6.85 -27.14
N HIS A 328 -4.69 6.28 -27.90
CA HIS A 328 -5.13 6.92 -29.13
C HIS A 328 -6.23 7.97 -28.89
N GLU A 329 -7.19 7.76 -27.98
CA GLU A 329 -8.31 8.71 -27.78
C GLU A 329 -8.92 8.71 -26.35
N ASP A 330 -8.34 8.02 -25.37
CA ASP A 330 -8.90 7.96 -24.01
C ASP A 330 -8.57 9.23 -23.20
N SER A 331 -9.46 10.21 -23.27
CA SER A 331 -9.29 11.51 -22.63
C SER A 331 -9.15 11.44 -21.10
N GLU A 332 -9.77 10.46 -20.43
CA GLU A 332 -9.75 10.38 -18.97
C GLU A 332 -8.41 9.85 -18.45
N ILE A 333 -7.88 8.81 -19.11
CA ILE A 333 -6.57 8.26 -18.78
C ILE A 333 -5.47 9.28 -19.12
N ILE A 334 -5.58 9.97 -20.27
CA ILE A 334 -4.62 11.02 -20.66
C ILE A 334 -4.56 12.15 -19.63
N LEU A 335 -5.71 12.63 -19.14
CA LEU A 335 -5.75 13.66 -18.09
C LEU A 335 -5.19 13.15 -16.75
N THR A 336 -5.40 11.88 -16.43
CA THR A 336 -4.82 11.26 -15.24
C THR A 336 -3.29 11.21 -15.34
N ASP A 337 -2.74 10.79 -16.48
CA ASP A 337 -1.30 10.76 -16.70
C ASP A 337 -0.69 12.16 -16.74
N LEU A 338 -1.39 13.16 -17.30
CA LEU A 338 -0.96 14.55 -17.25
C LEU A 338 -0.76 15.02 -15.81
N SER A 339 -1.73 14.75 -14.93
CA SER A 339 -1.63 15.11 -13.51
C SER A 339 -0.44 14.42 -12.84
N ILE A 340 -0.15 13.16 -13.19
CA ILE A 340 1.03 12.45 -12.66
C ILE A 340 2.34 13.07 -13.17
N VAL A 341 2.39 13.47 -14.45
CA VAL A 341 3.56 14.15 -15.04
C VAL A 341 3.79 15.50 -14.36
N GLU A 342 2.75 16.29 -14.16
CA GLU A 342 2.80 17.57 -13.44
C GLU A 342 3.35 17.39 -12.03
N CYS A 343 2.76 16.48 -11.25
CA CYS A 343 3.21 16.16 -9.90
C CYS A 343 4.68 15.73 -9.88
N SER A 344 5.05 14.82 -10.78
CA SER A 344 6.43 14.33 -10.89
C SER A 344 7.40 15.46 -11.25
N ALA A 345 7.02 16.35 -12.17
CA ALA A 345 7.83 17.50 -12.56
C ALA A 345 8.05 18.45 -11.38
N HIS A 346 6.98 18.77 -10.65
CA HIS A 346 7.05 19.60 -9.47
C HIS A 346 7.95 19.01 -8.37
N TYR A 347 7.84 17.71 -8.04
CA TYR A 347 8.75 17.08 -7.05
C TYR A 347 10.19 17.01 -7.51
N ALA A 348 10.41 16.80 -8.80
CA ALA A 348 11.76 16.85 -9.32
C ALA A 348 12.37 18.23 -9.02
N MET A 349 11.67 19.33 -9.31
CA MET A 349 12.18 20.69 -9.06
C MET A 349 12.34 21.00 -7.57
N MET A 350 11.47 20.49 -6.70
CA MET A 350 11.58 20.69 -5.25
C MET A 350 12.64 19.82 -4.56
N ALA A 351 13.39 18.98 -5.28
CA ALA A 351 14.27 18.00 -4.64
C ALA A 351 15.26 18.61 -3.62
N GLY A 352 15.83 19.78 -3.92
CA GLY A 352 16.71 20.49 -3.01
C GLY A 352 16.01 20.84 -1.68
N GLU A 353 14.83 21.46 -1.77
CA GLU A 353 14.01 21.86 -0.62
C GLU A 353 13.52 20.66 0.19
N VAL A 354 13.07 19.60 -0.49
CA VAL A 354 12.60 18.37 0.14
C VAL A 354 13.65 17.82 1.08
N PHE A 355 14.93 17.78 0.70
CA PHE A 355 16.00 17.26 1.55
C PHE A 355 16.79 18.34 2.31
N GLY A 356 16.29 19.58 2.33
CA GLY A 356 16.99 20.70 3.00
C GLY A 356 18.43 20.88 2.51
N SER A 357 18.67 20.60 1.23
CA SER A 357 19.97 20.61 0.57
C SER A 357 20.11 21.84 -0.33
N THR A 358 21.35 22.19 -0.68
CA THR A 358 21.63 23.27 -1.63
C THR A 358 21.61 22.79 -3.09
N TRP A 359 21.48 21.49 -3.31
CA TRP A 359 21.42 20.91 -4.64
C TRP A 359 20.28 21.52 -5.48
N GLN A 360 20.61 21.86 -6.72
CA GLN A 360 19.67 22.35 -7.73
C GLN A 360 19.86 21.56 -9.03
N PRO A 361 18.80 21.31 -9.81
CA PRO A 361 18.96 20.70 -11.12
C PRO A 361 19.79 21.61 -12.04
N SER A 362 20.63 21.00 -12.88
CA SER A 362 21.27 21.75 -13.98
C SER A 362 20.20 22.23 -14.97
N ALA A 363 20.49 23.31 -15.72
CA ALA A 363 19.59 23.81 -16.78
C ALA A 363 19.16 22.72 -17.76
N ARG A 364 20.04 21.77 -18.07
CA ARG A 364 19.73 20.61 -18.92
C ARG A 364 18.74 19.63 -18.26
N GLN A 365 18.89 19.38 -16.97
CA GLN A 365 17.97 18.53 -16.22
C GLN A 365 16.60 19.19 -16.10
N GLU A 366 16.57 20.48 -15.79
CA GLU A 366 15.35 21.27 -15.70
C GLU A 366 14.60 21.29 -17.03
N ALA A 367 15.29 21.67 -18.12
CA ALA A 367 14.73 21.68 -19.47
C ALA A 367 14.13 20.32 -19.84
N LYS A 368 14.77 19.21 -19.47
CA LYS A 368 14.30 17.84 -19.76
C LYS A 368 12.97 17.52 -19.07
N VAL A 369 12.78 17.93 -17.82
CA VAL A 369 11.53 17.69 -17.08
C VAL A 369 10.41 18.61 -17.60
N VAL A 370 10.71 19.89 -17.79
CA VAL A 370 9.76 20.87 -18.33
C VAL A 370 9.33 20.48 -19.75
N PHE A 371 10.26 20.04 -20.59
CA PHE A 371 9.98 19.51 -21.93
C PHE A 371 8.98 18.36 -21.89
N ARG A 372 9.17 17.37 -21.01
CA ARG A 372 8.23 16.25 -20.87
C ARG A 372 6.85 16.70 -20.42
N TYR A 373 6.78 17.67 -19.52
CA TYR A 373 5.50 18.23 -19.08
C TYR A 373 4.81 18.98 -20.24
N ALA A 374 5.54 19.75 -21.04
CA ALA A 374 5.01 20.39 -22.23
C ALA A 374 4.43 19.37 -23.24
N GLN A 375 5.14 18.26 -23.47
CA GLN A 375 4.65 17.19 -24.35
C GLN A 375 3.37 16.54 -23.81
N ALA A 376 3.34 16.22 -22.51
CA ALA A 376 2.14 15.67 -21.87
C ALA A 376 0.95 16.64 -21.97
N ALA A 377 1.16 17.92 -21.68
CA ALA A 377 0.13 18.95 -21.79
C ALA A 377 -0.41 19.06 -23.22
N ARG A 378 0.47 19.01 -24.25
CA ARG A 378 0.02 18.98 -25.65
C ARG A 378 -0.83 17.75 -25.96
N LEU A 379 -0.41 16.56 -25.50
CA LEU A 379 -1.16 15.32 -25.73
C LEU A 379 -2.54 15.34 -25.07
N ALA A 380 -2.66 16.00 -23.93
CA ALA A 380 -3.92 16.22 -23.22
C ALA A 380 -4.80 17.34 -23.81
N GLY A 381 -4.33 18.06 -24.83
CA GLY A 381 -5.04 19.20 -25.41
C GLY A 381 -4.90 20.52 -24.63
N GLU A 382 -4.11 20.55 -23.55
CA GLU A 382 -3.81 21.73 -22.75
C GLU A 382 -2.76 22.62 -23.43
N LEU A 383 -3.11 23.14 -24.62
CA LEU A 383 -2.18 23.87 -25.49
C LEU A 383 -1.65 25.15 -24.82
N ALA A 384 -2.49 25.83 -24.03
CA ALA A 384 -2.15 26.98 -23.17
C ALA A 384 -0.89 26.74 -22.34
N LEU A 385 -0.99 25.69 -21.53
CA LEU A 385 0.06 25.22 -20.65
C LEU A 385 1.28 24.72 -21.42
N ALA A 386 1.05 23.90 -22.47
CA ALA A 386 2.12 23.35 -23.29
C ALA A 386 3.01 24.43 -23.91
N HIS A 387 2.42 25.53 -24.40
CA HIS A 387 3.15 26.64 -24.99
C HIS A 387 4.01 27.39 -23.97
N SER A 388 3.48 27.62 -22.77
CA SER A 388 4.25 28.25 -21.69
C SER A 388 5.46 27.38 -21.30
N LEU A 389 5.22 26.09 -21.08
CA LEU A 389 6.26 25.15 -20.64
C LEU A 389 7.35 24.97 -21.70
N ILE A 390 6.99 24.83 -22.99
CA ILE A 390 8.01 24.65 -24.03
C ILE A 390 8.86 25.92 -24.22
N GLY A 391 8.31 27.10 -23.95
CA GLY A 391 9.06 28.36 -23.89
C GLY A 391 10.16 28.31 -22.83
N THR A 392 9.81 27.94 -21.60
CA THR A 392 10.79 27.76 -20.51
C THR A 392 11.87 26.73 -20.88
N ALA A 393 11.50 25.62 -21.52
CA ALA A 393 12.48 24.62 -21.95
C ALA A 393 13.43 25.14 -23.04
N LEU A 394 12.96 26.01 -23.95
CA LEU A 394 13.80 26.68 -24.96
C LEU A 394 14.74 27.70 -24.34
N ASP A 395 14.29 28.47 -23.35
CA ASP A 395 15.14 29.44 -22.66
C ASP A 395 16.33 28.75 -21.97
N LEU A 396 16.08 27.56 -21.41
CA LEU A 396 17.10 26.74 -20.75
C LEU A 396 18.03 26.03 -21.74
N GLN A 397 17.53 25.58 -22.90
CA GLN A 397 18.27 24.80 -23.90
C GLN A 397 17.87 25.19 -25.35
N PRO A 398 18.28 26.37 -25.84
CA PRO A 398 17.77 26.93 -27.10
C PRO A 398 18.19 26.16 -28.36
N ASN A 399 19.28 25.39 -28.27
CA ASN A 399 19.83 24.62 -29.39
C ASN A 399 19.42 23.13 -29.38
N ASP A 400 18.56 22.71 -28.45
CA ASP A 400 18.07 21.32 -28.45
C ASP A 400 17.04 21.12 -29.56
N HIS A 401 17.42 20.36 -30.60
CA HIS A 401 16.57 20.11 -31.76
C HIS A 401 15.23 19.44 -31.41
N SER A 402 15.15 18.65 -30.34
CA SER A 402 13.91 18.00 -29.92
C SER A 402 12.93 19.02 -29.35
N ILE A 403 13.43 19.95 -28.52
CA ILE A 403 12.64 21.04 -27.94
C ILE A 403 12.15 21.98 -29.04
N VAL A 404 13.03 22.39 -29.96
CA VAL A 404 12.66 23.26 -31.09
C VAL A 404 11.56 22.64 -31.95
N ARG A 405 11.68 21.36 -32.28
CA ARG A 405 10.67 20.65 -33.08
C ARG A 405 9.32 20.59 -32.37
N GLU A 406 9.32 20.29 -31.07
CA GLU A 406 8.09 20.22 -30.28
C GLU A 406 7.43 21.60 -30.15
N ALA A 407 8.21 22.67 -29.98
CA ALA A 407 7.71 24.03 -29.93
C ALA A 407 6.99 24.44 -31.22
N ALA A 408 7.54 24.04 -32.37
CA ALA A 408 6.90 24.24 -33.67
C ALA A 408 5.56 23.47 -33.77
N GLU A 409 5.52 22.23 -33.26
CA GLU A 409 4.30 21.42 -33.25
C GLU A 409 3.21 22.01 -32.35
N ILE A 410 3.55 22.43 -31.13
CA ILE A 410 2.62 23.08 -30.21
C ILE A 410 2.05 24.36 -30.83
N ARG A 411 2.93 25.19 -31.43
CA ARG A 411 2.52 26.44 -32.09
C ARG A 411 1.55 26.17 -33.25
N ARG A 412 1.83 25.16 -34.06
CA ARG A 412 0.97 24.76 -35.19
C ARG A 412 -0.45 24.41 -34.70
N ARG A 413 -0.57 23.57 -33.66
CA ARG A 413 -1.87 23.17 -33.09
C ARG A 413 -2.61 24.32 -32.44
N TRP A 414 -1.90 25.20 -31.73
CA TRP A 414 -2.49 26.39 -31.12
C TRP A 414 -3.14 27.30 -32.16
N LEU A 415 -2.46 27.54 -33.28
CA LEU A 415 -2.99 28.39 -34.36
C LEU A 415 -4.23 27.77 -35.02
N GLN A 416 -4.26 26.44 -35.20
CA GLN A 416 -5.43 25.74 -35.76
C GLN A 416 -6.66 25.91 -34.85
N MET A 417 -6.51 25.71 -33.54
CA MET A 417 -7.60 25.87 -32.57
C MET A 417 -8.21 27.28 -32.61
N ASN A 418 -7.39 28.32 -32.75
CA ASN A 418 -7.88 29.71 -32.82
C ASN A 418 -8.61 30.05 -34.12
N VAL A 419 -8.28 29.36 -35.23
CA VAL A 419 -8.98 29.54 -36.51
C VAL A 419 -10.36 28.87 -36.46
N ASP A 420 -10.45 27.67 -35.88
CA ASP A 420 -11.70 26.93 -35.75
C ASP A 420 -12.72 27.64 -34.84
N VAL A 421 -12.25 28.30 -33.77
CA VAL A 421 -13.09 29.12 -32.87
C VAL A 421 -13.61 30.40 -33.53
N GLN A 422 -12.95 30.91 -34.58
CA GLN A 422 -13.40 32.09 -35.32
C GLN A 422 -14.35 31.76 -36.48
N SER A 423 -14.48 30.48 -36.85
CA SER A 423 -15.25 30.04 -38.02
C SER A 423 -16.47 29.17 -37.68
N GLY A 424 -16.68 28.83 -36.41
CA GLY A 424 -17.94 28.30 -35.86
C GLY A 424 -18.65 29.34 -35.00
#